data_AF-A0AB39L8K5-F1
#
_entry.id   AF-A0AB39L8K5-F1
#
_cell.length_a   1.000
_cell.length_b   1.000
_cell.length_c   1.000
_cell.angle_alpha   90.00
_cell.angle_beta   90.00
_cell.angle_gamma   90.00
#
_symmetry.space_group_name_H-M   'P 1'
#
loop_
_entity.id
_entity.type
_entity.pdbx_description
1 polymer ?
#
loop_
_entity_poly.entity_id
_entity_poly.type
_entity_poly.pdbx_seq_one_letter_code
_entity_poly.pdbx_strand_id
1 'polypeptide(L)' 'MPNLSPSLLAILRCPVTGSALVQDGDTLVATVPGPDGTAPRYQIEDGIPVLLAPQTSSSTTPANQEHA' A
#
# COMPACT_ATOMS: atom_id res chain seq x y z
N MET A 1 -13.21 15.27 -3.62
CA MET A 1 -11.78 14.91 -3.58
C MET A 1 -11.33 14.89 -2.13
N PRO A 2 -11.04 13.72 -1.54
CA PRO A 2 -10.47 13.63 -0.21
C PRO A 2 -9.10 14.30 -0.21
N ASN A 3 -8.91 15.32 0.62
CA ASN A 3 -7.63 16.01 0.75
C ASN A 3 -7.05 15.65 2.13
N LEU A 4 -6.03 14.78 2.15
CA LEU A 4 -5.37 14.45 3.42
C LEU A 4 -4.57 15.66 3.90
N SER A 5 -4.69 15.98 5.17
CA SER A 5 -3.97 17.12 5.73
C SER A 5 -2.45 16.91 5.63
N PRO A 6 -1.66 17.96 5.36
CA PRO A 6 -0.21 17.84 5.18
C PRO A 6 0.49 17.29 6.43
N SER A 7 -0.04 17.58 7.62
CA SER A 7 0.46 17.03 8.89
C SER A 7 0.28 15.51 9.00
N LEU A 8 -0.80 14.96 8.42
CA LEU A 8 -1.05 13.53 8.41
C LEU A 8 -0.20 12.82 7.34
N LEU A 9 -0.03 13.42 6.17
CA LEU A 9 0.91 12.94 5.14
C LEU A 9 2.36 12.88 5.65
N ALA A 10 2.76 13.79 6.54
CA ALA A 10 4.10 13.78 7.15
C ALA A 10 4.36 12.56 8.05
N ILE A 11 3.29 11.97 8.63
CA ILE A 11 3.34 10.80 9.52
C ILE A 11 3.24 9.51 8.71
N LEU A 12 2.41 9.48 7.67
CA LEU A 12 2.20 8.29 6.84
C LEU A 12 3.49 7.91 6.11
N ARG A 13 4.08 6.77 6.51
CA ARG A 13 5.23 6.17 5.84
C ARG A 13 4.82 4.94 5.04
N CYS A 14 5.52 4.73 3.93
CA CYS A 14 5.36 3.54 3.12
C CYS A 14 5.72 2.30 3.96
N PRO A 15 4.83 1.31 4.10
CA PRO A 15 5.11 0.08 4.86
C PRO A 15 6.23 -0.77 4.26
N VAL A 16 6.55 -0.60 2.96
CA VAL A 16 7.56 -1.40 2.26
C VAL A 16 8.95 -0.75 2.34
N THR A 17 9.04 0.57 2.13
CA THR A 17 10.31 1.29 2.01
C THR A 17 10.62 2.24 3.16
N GLY A 18 9.66 2.47 4.07
CA GLY A 18 9.76 3.47 5.14
C GLY A 18 9.76 4.93 4.64
N SER A 19 9.62 5.15 3.33
CA SER A 19 9.73 6.47 2.70
C SER A 19 8.45 7.29 2.83
N ALA A 20 8.52 8.58 2.47
CA ALA A 20 7.34 9.45 2.42
C ALA A 20 6.34 8.99 1.36
N LEU A 21 5.07 9.33 1.57
CA LEU A 21 4.00 9.16 0.59
C LEU A 21 3.56 10.52 0.07
N VAL A 22 3.32 10.61 -1.24
CA VAL A 22 2.77 11.80 -1.90
C VAL A 22 1.38 11.45 -2.43
N GLN A 23 0.42 12.35 -2.20
CA GLN A 23 -0.94 12.18 -2.72
C GLN A 23 -0.99 12.60 -4.20
N ASP A 24 -1.43 11.67 -5.04
CA ASP A 24 -1.73 11.83 -6.46
C ASP A 24 -3.20 11.47 -6.68
N GLY A 25 -4.05 12.51 -6.71
CA GLY A 25 -5.51 12.35 -6.76
C GLY A 25 -6.05 11.56 -5.56
N ASP A 26 -6.63 10.40 -5.83
CA ASP A 26 -7.21 9.46 -4.85
C ASP A 26 -6.23 8.32 -4.48
N THR A 27 -4.93 8.55 -4.68
CA THR A 27 -3.88 7.56 -4.47
C THR A 27 -2.71 8.17 -3.71
N LEU A 28 -2.04 7.37 -2.89
CA LEU A 28 -0.75 7.69 -2.29
C LEU A 28 0.36 6.92 -3.00
N VAL A 29 1.39 7.62 -3.44
CA VAL A 29 2.55 7.07 -4.14
C VAL A 29 3.79 7.23 -3.27
N ALA A 30 4.57 6.17 -3.10
CA ALA A 30 5.85 6.29 -2.38
C ALA A 30 6.86 7.10 -3.17
N THR A 31 7.62 7.95 -2.47
CA THR A 31 8.69 8.75 -3.09
C THR A 31 9.91 7.93 -3.52
N VAL A 32 10.05 6.72 -2.98
CA VAL A 32 11.17 5.81 -3.26
C VAL A 32 10.61 4.50 -3.83
N PRO A 33 11.19 3.99 -4.93
CA PRO A 33 10.80 2.69 -5.48
C PRO A 33 11.04 1.57 -4.45
N GLY A 34 10.13 0.59 -4.46
CA GLY A 34 10.25 -0.61 -3.65
C GLY A 34 11.34 -1.56 -4.14
N PRO A 35 11.53 -2.70 -3.46
CA PRO A 35 12.50 -3.73 -3.86
C PRO A 35 12.26 -4.26 -5.28
N ASP A 36 11.02 -4.22 -5.78
CA ASP A 36 10.64 -4.57 -7.16
C ASP A 36 10.96 -3.48 -8.20
N GLY A 37 11.65 -2.39 -7.81
CA GLY A 37 11.98 -1.26 -8.68
C GLY A 37 10.79 -0.37 -9.05
N THR A 38 9.60 -0.66 -8.53
CA THR A 38 8.36 0.10 -8.79
C THR A 38 7.96 0.87 -7.54
N ALA A 39 7.48 2.11 -7.68
CA ALA A 39 6.95 2.89 -6.55
C ALA A 39 5.59 2.32 -6.11
N PRO A 40 5.45 1.83 -4.86
CA PRO A 40 4.18 1.34 -4.33
C PRO A 40 3.10 2.43 -4.38
N ARG A 41 1.88 2.03 -4.75
CA ARG A 41 0.70 2.89 -4.82
C ARG A 41 -0.40 2.34 -3.91
N TYR A 42 -1.04 3.22 -3.16
CA TYR A 42 -2.08 2.89 -2.17
C TYR A 42 -3.33 3.70 -2.45
N GLN A 43 -4.49 3.06 -2.54
CA GLN A 43 -5.75 3.79 -2.80
C GLN A 43 -6.28 4.48 -1.54
N ILE A 44 -6.98 5.59 -1.75
CA ILE A 44 -7.74 6.30 -0.72
C ILE A 44 -9.21 5.93 -0.93
N GLU A 45 -9.74 5.09 -0.05
CA GLU A 45 -11.12 4.62 -0.10
C GLU A 45 -11.91 5.30 1.02
N ASP A 46 -13.01 5.98 0.69
CA ASP A 46 -13.83 6.74 1.65
C ASP A 46 -13.03 7.78 2.48
N GLY A 47 -11.95 8.32 1.91
CA GLY A 47 -11.04 9.24 2.61
C GLY A 47 -10.03 8.55 3.54
N ILE A 48 -9.99 7.21 3.57
CA ILE A 48 -9.07 6.40 4.35
C ILE A 48 -7.99 5.82 3.43
N PRO A 49 -6.70 6.12 3.66
CA PRO A 49 -5.61 5.53 2.88
C PRO A 49 -5.39 4.05 3.23
N VAL A 50 -5.51 3.18 2.24
CA VAL A 50 -5.38 1.72 2.39
C VAL A 50 -3.91 1.31 2.20
N LEU A 51 -3.15 1.29 3.28
CA LEU A 51 -1.73 0.92 3.30
C LEU A 51 -1.50 -0.60 3.45
N LEU A 52 -2.06 -1.39 2.54
CA LEU A 52 -1.80 -2.83 2.52
C LEU A 52 -0.42 -3.10 1.95
N ALA A 53 0.38 -3.93 2.64
CA ALA A 53 1.58 -4.48 2.04
C ALA A 53 1.18 -5.18 0.72
N PRO A 54 1.96 -5.03 -0.37
CA PRO A 54 1.69 -5.76 -1.59
C PRO A 54 1.63 -7.24 -1.21
N GLN A 55 0.43 -7.81 -1.29
CA GLN A 55 0.24 -9.23 -1.07
C GLN A 55 1.07 -9.90 -2.15
N THR A 56 2.23 -10.44 -1.79
CA THR A 56 2.93 -11.39 -2.66
C THR A 56 1.90 -12.47 -2.91
N SER A 57 1.36 -12.50 -4.12
CA SER A 57 0.39 -13.51 -4.53
C SER A 57 1.13 -14.84 -4.70
N SER A 58 1.79 -15.32 -3.65
CA SER A 58 1.98 -16.74 -3.45
C SER A 58 0.61 -17.26 -3.04
N SER A 59 -0.21 -17.55 -4.05
CA SER A 59 -1.32 -18.48 -3.92
C SER A 59 -0.77 -19.86 -3.59
N THR A 60 -0.22 -20.05 -2.39
CA THR A 60 -0.06 -21.37 -1.82
C THR A 60 -1.33 -21.62 -1.03
N THR A 61 -2.33 -22.10 -1.77
CA THR A 61 -3.41 -22.90 -1.21
C THR A 61 -2.76 -24.15 -0.59
N PRO A 62 -2.81 -24.39 0.74
CA PRO A 62 -2.80 -25.76 1.20
C PRO A 62 -4.17 -26.32 0.86
N ALA A 63 -4.23 -27.10 -0.22
CA ALA A 63 -5.35 -27.99 -0.47
C ALA A 63 -5.46 -28.92 0.74
N ASN A 64 -6.45 -28.67 1.59
CA ASN A 64 -6.94 -29.64 2.56
C ASN A 64 -7.62 -30.77 1.79
N GLN A 65 -6.81 -31.67 1.24
CA GLN A 65 -7.30 -32.94 0.71
C GLN A 65 -7.68 -33.83 1.89
N GLU A 66 -8.98 -33.86 2.16
CA GLU A 66 -9.69 -34.83 2.97
C GLU A 66 -9.22 -36.25 2.58
N HIS A 67 -8.54 -36.94 3.50
CA HIS A 67 -8.20 -38.36 3.35
C HIS A 67 -9.33 -39.18 3.98
N ALA A 68 -9.79 -40.17 3.22
CA ALA A 68 -10.91 -41.06 3.47
C ALA A 68 -10.83 -41.84 4.80
#